data_AF-A0A0N8QVP7-F1
#
_entry.id   AF-A0A0N8QVP7-F1
#
_cell.length_a   1.000
_cell.length_b   1.000
_cell.length_c   1.000
_cell.angle_alpha   90.00
_cell.angle_beta   90.00
_cell.angle_gamma   90.00
#
_symmetry.space_group_name_H-M   'P 1'
#
loop_
_entity.id
_entity.type
_entity.pdbx_description
1 polymer ?
#
loop_
_entity_poly.entity_id
_entity_poly.type
_entity_poly.pdbx_seq_one_letter_code
_entity_poly.pdbx_strand_id
1 'polypeptide(L)'
;MKIVPYLVIGLLITSLIALALAAWNFSRFYSAKNDPVKEKQWIHIAAHAARDGNLNPSEIGMIERSYYSGYLKSTKIWGTIAVATLSSAYASMIWLL
;
A
#
# COMPACT_ATOMS: atom_id res chain seq x y z
N MET A 1 33.35 16.36 11.37
CA MET A 1 32.01 15.76 11.26
C MET A 1 31.85 15.03 9.92
N LYS A 2 32.24 13.75 9.82
CA LYS A 2 32.14 12.98 8.56
C LYS A 2 30.94 12.03 8.48
N ILE A 3 30.26 11.76 9.60
CA ILE A 3 29.17 10.76 9.69
C ILE A 3 27.84 11.29 9.13
N VAL A 4 27.57 12.58 9.28
CA VAL A 4 26.29 13.20 8.89
C VAL A 4 25.99 13.08 7.39
N PRO A 5 26.93 13.29 6.44
CA PRO A 5 26.63 13.07 5.02
C PRO A 5 26.28 11.62 4.68
N TYR A 6 26.93 10.63 5.33
CA TYR A 6 26.59 9.22 5.12
C TYR A 6 25.21 8.87 5.68
N LEU A 7 24.81 9.49 6.79
CA LEU A 7 23.48 9.33 7.37
C LEU A 7 22.40 9.89 6.44
N VAL A 8 22.62 11.07 5.85
CA VAL A 8 21.70 11.68 4.87
C VAL A 8 21.56 10.79 3.63
N ILE A 9 22.65 10.27 3.09
CA ILE A 9 22.63 9.35 1.93
C ILE A 9 21.85 8.07 2.29
N GLY A 10 22.08 7.49 3.46
CA GLY A 10 21.36 6.30 3.93
C GLY A 10 19.84 6.54 4.05
N LEU A 11 19.43 7.70 4.56
CA LEU A 11 18.02 8.09 4.65
C LEU A 11 17.38 8.27 3.27
N LEU A 12 18.08 8.88 2.32
CA LEU A 12 17.60 9.03 0.94
C LEU A 12 17.43 7.66 0.26
N ILE A 13 18.40 6.77 0.37
CA ILE A 13 18.30 5.40 -0.18
C ILE A 13 17.10 4.68 0.42
N THR A 14 16.93 4.74 1.74
CA THR A 14 15.81 4.09 2.44
C THR A 14 14.46 4.66 1.97
N SER A 15 14.37 5.98 1.77
CA SER A 15 13.16 6.62 1.25
C SER A 15 12.78 6.14 -0.15
N LEU A 16 13.78 5.98 -1.04
CA LEU A 16 13.56 5.52 -2.41
C LEU A 16 13.10 4.06 -2.45
N ILE A 17 13.71 3.19 -1.64
CA ILE A 17 13.30 1.79 -1.53
C ILE A 17 11.86 1.71 -0.99
N ALA A 18 11.57 2.45 0.07
CA ALA A 18 10.22 2.48 0.66
C ALA A 18 9.18 3.01 -0.35
N LEU A 19 9.50 4.04 -1.12
CA LEU A 19 8.62 4.59 -2.15
C LEU A 19 8.38 3.58 -3.29
N ALA A 20 9.43 2.89 -3.74
CA ALA A 20 9.31 1.84 -4.76
C ALA A 20 8.41 0.70 -4.29
N LEU A 21 8.55 0.27 -3.03
CA LEU A 21 7.69 -0.77 -2.44
C LEU A 21 6.25 -0.28 -2.26
N ALA A 22 6.04 0.99 -1.88
CA ALA A 22 4.71 1.57 -1.80
C ALA A 22 4.01 1.58 -3.17
N ALA A 23 4.73 2.05 -4.20
CA ALA A 23 4.25 2.09 -5.59
C ALA A 23 3.97 0.69 -6.13
N TRP A 24 4.83 -0.28 -5.86
CA TRP A 24 4.63 -1.67 -6.25
C TRP A 24 3.37 -2.28 -5.63
N ASN A 25 3.19 -2.12 -4.31
CA ASN A 25 1.98 -2.60 -3.62
C ASN A 25 0.72 -1.89 -4.12
N PHE A 26 0.81 -0.60 -4.45
CA PHE A 26 -0.32 0.17 -5.00
C PHE A 26 -0.68 -0.30 -6.40
N SER A 27 0.31 -0.56 -7.25
CA SER A 27 0.12 -1.14 -8.58
C SER A 27 -0.56 -2.51 -8.49
N ARG A 28 -0.13 -3.38 -7.57
CA ARG A 28 -0.77 -4.68 -7.31
C ARG A 28 -2.21 -4.53 -6.82
N PHE A 29 -2.48 -3.58 -5.92
CA PHE A 29 -3.84 -3.26 -5.50
C PHE A 29 -4.71 -2.84 -6.68
N TYR A 30 -4.24 -1.91 -7.50
CA TYR A 30 -4.98 -1.38 -8.64
C TYR A 30 -5.23 -2.45 -9.71
N SER A 31 -4.20 -3.23 -10.04
CA SER A 31 -4.30 -4.35 -10.98
C SER A 31 -5.25 -5.43 -10.48
N ALA A 32 -5.21 -5.77 -9.18
CA ALA A 32 -6.12 -6.76 -8.61
C ALA A 32 -7.57 -6.26 -8.55
N LYS A 33 -7.78 -4.95 -8.34
CA LYS A 33 -9.11 -4.34 -8.31
C LYS A 33 -9.74 -4.23 -9.70
N ASN A 34 -8.93 -4.02 -10.73
CA ASN A 34 -9.38 -3.85 -12.11
C ASN A 34 -9.25 -5.14 -12.94
N ASP A 35 -9.04 -6.30 -12.31
CA ASP A 35 -8.98 -7.58 -13.01
C ASP A 35 -10.42 -8.05 -13.35
N PRO A 36 -10.82 -8.06 -14.63
CA PRO A 36 -12.17 -8.40 -15.04
C PRO A 36 -12.51 -9.87 -14.78
N VAL A 37 -11.51 -10.75 -14.63
CA VAL A 37 -11.71 -12.16 -14.31
C VAL A 37 -12.10 -12.30 -12.83
N LYS A 38 -11.39 -11.60 -11.95
CA LYS A 38 -11.70 -11.59 -10.51
C LYS A 38 -13.01 -10.89 -10.23
N GLU A 39 -13.31 -9.80 -10.91
CA GLU A 39 -14.60 -9.11 -10.81
C GLU A 39 -15.77 -10.05 -11.12
N LYS A 40 -15.69 -10.81 -12.23
CA LYS A 40 -16.71 -11.82 -12.58
C LYS A 40 -16.83 -12.93 -11.53
N GLN A 41 -15.72 -13.41 -10.99
CA GLN A 41 -15.74 -14.39 -9.90
C GLN A 41 -16.43 -13.84 -8.65
N TRP A 42 -16.12 -12.60 -8.26
CA TRP A 42 -16.75 -11.96 -7.11
C TRP A 42 -18.25 -11.76 -7.31
N ILE A 43 -18.68 -11.33 -8.50
CA ILE A 43 -20.11 -11.22 -8.83
C ILE A 43 -20.80 -12.59 -8.75
N HIS A 44 -20.14 -13.66 -9.19
CA HIS A 44 -20.74 -14.99 -9.14
C HIS A 44 -20.84 -15.52 -7.70
N ILE A 45 -19.80 -15.32 -6.88
CA ILE A 45 -19.79 -15.67 -5.45
C ILE A 45 -20.86 -14.84 -4.71
N ALA A 46 -20.95 -13.54 -5.00
CA ALA A 46 -21.95 -12.63 -4.45
C ALA A 46 -23.37 -13.09 -4.77
N ALA A 47 -23.64 -13.41 -6.03
CA ALA A 47 -24.95 -13.88 -6.48
C ALA A 47 -25.32 -15.23 -5.85
N HIS A 48 -24.35 -16.13 -5.67
CA HIS A 48 -24.58 -17.42 -5.02
C HIS A 48 -24.86 -17.24 -3.52
N ALA A 49 -24.04 -16.46 -2.81
CA ALA A 49 -24.20 -16.20 -1.39
C ALA A 49 -25.49 -15.43 -1.05
N ALA A 50 -25.91 -14.51 -1.92
CA ALA A 50 -27.19 -13.80 -1.81
C ALA A 50 -28.38 -14.74 -2.05
N ARG A 51 -28.25 -15.71 -2.98
CA ARG A 51 -29.31 -16.69 -3.27
C ARG A 51 -29.51 -17.70 -2.15
N ASP A 52 -28.44 -18.06 -1.45
CA ASP A 52 -28.48 -18.98 -0.31
C ASP A 52 -28.97 -18.30 0.99
N GLY A 53 -29.29 -17.00 0.95
CA GLY A 53 -29.77 -16.22 2.10
C GLY A 53 -28.75 -16.06 3.21
N ASN A 54 -27.49 -16.43 2.96
CA ASN A 54 -26.47 -16.63 3.99
C ASN A 54 -25.58 -15.40 4.20
N LEU A 55 -25.53 -14.49 3.23
CA LEU A 55 -24.79 -13.22 3.32
C LEU A 55 -25.53 -12.08 2.65
N ASN A 56 -25.59 -10.94 3.34
CA ASN A 56 -26.11 -9.70 2.79
C ASN A 56 -25.13 -9.07 1.78
N PRO A 57 -25.61 -8.25 0.82
CA PRO A 57 -24.76 -7.53 -0.14
C PRO A 57 -23.65 -6.69 0.52
N SER A 58 -23.92 -6.15 1.71
CA SER A 58 -22.94 -5.41 2.51
C SER A 58 -21.78 -6.27 3.01
N GLU A 59 -22.05 -7.51 3.42
CA GLU A 59 -21.06 -8.47 3.92
C GLU A 59 -20.17 -8.97 2.79
N ILE A 60 -20.74 -9.21 1.61
CA ILE A 60 -20.01 -9.55 0.39
C ILE A 60 -19.03 -8.44 0.02
N GLY A 61 -19.48 -7.17 0.02
CA GLY A 61 -18.60 -6.03 -0.22
C GLY A 61 -17.51 -5.85 0.85
N MET A 62 -17.76 -6.30 2.08
CA MET A 62 -16.77 -6.32 3.15
C MET A 62 -15.68 -7.36 2.92
N ILE A 63 -16.05 -8.56 2.46
CA ILE A 63 -15.12 -9.63 2.09
C ILE A 63 -14.25 -9.19 0.91
N GLU A 64 -14.85 -8.59 -0.12
CA GLU A 64 -14.14 -8.03 -1.27
C GLU A 64 -13.10 -6.98 -0.82
N ARG A 65 -13.51 -6.00 0.00
CA ARG A 65 -12.59 -5.00 0.55
C ARG A 65 -11.49 -5.62 1.40
N SER A 66 -11.79 -6.66 2.19
CA SER A 66 -10.80 -7.34 3.01
C SER A 66 -9.70 -7.99 2.16
N TYR A 67 -10.05 -8.56 1.02
CA TYR A 67 -9.12 -9.23 0.10
C TYR A 67 -8.09 -8.24 -0.47
N TYR A 68 -8.52 -7.03 -0.82
CA TYR A 68 -7.62 -5.99 -1.35
C TYR A 68 -6.97 -5.13 -0.26
N SER A 69 -7.49 -5.16 0.98
CA SER A 69 -7.03 -4.32 2.09
C SER A 69 -5.56 -4.54 2.44
N GLY A 70 -5.04 -5.75 2.25
CA GLY A 70 -3.64 -6.09 2.54
C GLY A 70 -2.66 -5.29 1.69
N TYR A 71 -2.92 -5.17 0.39
CA TYR A 71 -2.10 -4.36 -0.52
C TYR A 71 -2.15 -2.88 -0.15
N LEU A 72 -3.35 -2.35 0.09
CA LEU A 72 -3.54 -0.95 0.45
C LEU A 72 -2.90 -0.60 1.80
N LYS A 73 -3.01 -1.49 2.80
CA LYS A 73 -2.35 -1.35 4.11
C LYS A 73 -0.83 -1.36 3.96
N SER A 74 -0.30 -2.29 3.16
CA SER A 74 1.14 -2.35 2.85
C SER A 74 1.62 -1.06 2.18
N THR A 75 0.91 -0.56 1.16
CA THR A 75 1.23 0.73 0.50
C THR A 75 1.29 1.87 1.51
N LYS A 76 0.32 1.96 2.43
CA LYS A 76 0.31 3.02 3.45
C LYS A 76 1.53 2.93 4.37
N ILE A 77 1.88 1.72 4.84
CA ILE A 77 3.05 1.51 5.70
C ILE A 77 4.32 1.96 4.98
N TRP A 78 4.55 1.48 3.77
CA TRP A 78 5.73 1.85 2.98
C TRP A 78 5.76 3.33 2.62
N GLY A 79 4.61 3.94 2.31
CA GLY A 79 4.48 5.38 2.08
C GLY A 79 4.83 6.19 3.32
N THR A 80 4.38 5.78 4.51
CA THR A 80 4.74 6.45 5.78
C THR A 80 6.24 6.36 6.05
N ILE A 81 6.86 5.20 5.82
CA ILE A 81 8.32 5.03 5.96
C ILE A 81 9.07 5.96 5.00
N ALA A 82 8.61 6.06 3.74
CA ALA A 82 9.21 6.94 2.75
C ALA A 82 9.15 8.41 3.19
N VAL A 83 7.99 8.88 3.65
CA VAL A 83 7.82 10.26 4.15
C VAL A 83 8.70 10.52 5.37
N ALA A 84 8.69 9.61 6.36
CA ALA A 84 9.47 9.79 7.59
C ALA A 84 10.98 9.88 7.32
N THR A 85 11.49 9.04 6.41
CA THR A 85 12.91 9.04 6.03
C THR A 85 13.30 10.26 5.20
N LEU A 86 12.44 10.72 4.28
CA LEU A 86 12.63 11.97 3.54
C LEU A 86 12.63 13.19 4.46
N SER A 87 11.67 13.31 5.37
CA SER A 87 11.61 14.40 6.35
C SER A 87 12.84 14.42 7.26
N SER A 88 13.31 13.23 7.68
CA SER A 88 14.53 13.11 8.48
C SER A 88 15.80 13.50 7.71
N ALA A 89 15.89 13.14 6.42
CA ALA A 89 16.99 13.54 5.55
C ALA A 89 17.03 15.05 5.38
N TYR A 90 15.86 15.67 5.12
CA TYR A 90 15.73 17.12 4.95
C TYR A 90 16.11 17.89 6.23
N ALA A 91 15.61 17.47 7.40
CA ALA A 91 15.98 18.06 8.67
C ALA A 91 17.49 17.95 8.96
N SER A 92 18.09 16.81 8.61
CA SER A 92 19.53 16.59 8.76
C SER A 92 20.37 17.46 7.83
N MET A 93 19.86 17.77 6.62
CA MET A 93 20.51 18.71 5.70
C MET A 93 20.44 20.17 6.20
N ILE A 94 19.29 20.59 6.77
CA ILE A 94 19.14 21.94 7.35
C ILE A 94 20.11 22.14 8.52
N TRP A 95 20.26 21.15 9.38
CA TRP A 95 21.16 21.23 10.53
C TRP A 95 22.66 21.26 10.15
N LEU A 96 22.98 20.89 8.91
CA LEU A 96 24.34 20.92 8.36
C LEU A 96 24.71 22.24 7.66
N LEU A 97 23.74 23.13 7.42
CA LEU A 97 23.93 24.48 6.87
C LEU A 97 24.19 25.49 7.98
#